data_AF-A0A528AG50-F1
#
_entry.id   AF-A0A528AG50-F1
#
_cell.length_a   1.000
_cell.length_b   1.000
_cell.length_c   1.000
_cell.angle_alpha   90.00
_cell.angle_beta   90.00
_cell.angle_gamma   90.00
#
_symmetry.space_group_name_H-M   'P 1'
#
loop_
_entity.id
_entity.type
_entity.pdbx_description
1 polymer ?
#
loop_
_entity_poly.entity_id
_entity_poly.type
_entity_poly.pdbx_seq_one_letter_code
_entity_poly.pdbx_strand_id
1 'polypeptide(L)' 'MIETLNHLRQLGLPPAVCIVIHIVFAQNAYAQLLVAGTERVVSTVSIPHPSNGISLAGLLAEGSAVLFGSAKSKERL' A
#
# COMPACT_ATOMS: atom_id res chain seq x y z
N MET A 1 3.09 -9.88 -9.53
CA MET A 1 3.89 -8.64 -9.69
C MET A 1 5.21 -8.92 -10.40
N ILE A 2 6.06 -9.82 -9.91
CA ILE A 2 7.34 -10.17 -10.57
C ILE A 2 7.12 -10.61 -12.03
N GLU A 3 6.20 -11.53 -12.27
CA GLU A 3 5.93 -11.98 -13.65
C GLU A 3 5.43 -10.85 -14.56
N THR A 4 4.64 -9.92 -14.01
CA THR A 4 4.22 -8.73 -14.73
C THR A 4 5.42 -7.84 -15.09
N LEU A 5 6.36 -7.62 -14.19
CA LEU A 5 7.61 -6.89 -14.47
C LEU A 5 8.42 -7.57 -15.57
N ASN A 6 8.48 -8.91 -15.57
CA ASN A 6 9.14 -9.67 -16.63
C ASN A 6 8.50 -9.41 -18.00
N HIS A 7 7.16 -9.45 -18.10
CA HIS A 7 6.45 -9.14 -19.33
C HIS A 7 6.68 -7.68 -19.79
N LEU A 8 6.59 -6.71 -18.88
CA LEU A 8 6.83 -5.30 -19.22
C LEU A 8 8.24 -5.10 -19.77
N ARG A 9 9.24 -5.74 -19.17
CA ARG A 9 10.62 -5.72 -19.64
C ARG A 9 10.77 -6.35 -21.03
N GLN A 10 10.12 -7.49 -21.29
CA GLN A 10 10.14 -8.15 -22.60
C GLN A 10 9.51 -7.28 -23.70
N LEU A 11 8.52 -6.47 -23.34
CA LEU A 11 7.89 -5.49 -24.24
C LEU A 11 8.72 -4.20 -24.42
N GLY A 12 9.88 -4.09 -23.77
CA GLY A 12 10.72 -2.89 -23.84
C GLY A 12 10.12 -1.66 -23.14
N LEU A 13 9.17 -1.86 -22.24
CA LEU A 13 8.53 -0.77 -21.50
C LEU A 13 9.42 -0.29 -20.35
N PRO A 14 9.28 0.97 -19.92
CA PRO A 14 10.02 1.49 -18.77
C PRO A 14 9.69 0.70 -17.48
N PRO A 15 10.62 0.67 -16.50
CA PRO A 15 10.37 0.07 -15.19
C PRO A 15 9.07 0.57 -14.55
N ALA A 16 8.27 -0.33 -13.99
CA ALA A 16 7.01 0.05 -13.38
C ALA A 16 7.17 0.46 -11.91
N VAL A 17 6.36 1.42 -11.47
CA VAL A 17 6.10 1.68 -10.05
C VAL A 17 5.05 0.70 -9.53
N CYS A 18 5.41 -0.11 -8.54
CA CYS A 18 4.53 -1.08 -7.91
C CYS A 18 3.79 -0.44 -6.72
N ILE A 19 2.47 -0.28 -6.80
CA ILE A 19 1.64 0.29 -5.72
C ILE A 19 0.87 -0.82 -4.99
N VAL A 20 0.91 -0.83 -3.66
CA VAL A 20 0.34 -1.91 -2.83
C VAL A 20 -0.51 -1.36 -1.68
N ILE A 21 -1.72 -1.90 -1.49
CA ILE A 21 -2.52 -1.57 -0.29
C ILE A 21 -1.94 -2.31 0.92
N HIS A 22 -2.04 -3.64 0.94
CA HIS A 22 -1.59 -4.46 2.08
C HIS A 22 -0.26 -5.13 1.76
N ILE A 23 0.80 -4.66 2.42
CA ILE A 23 2.16 -5.16 2.20
C ILE A 23 2.44 -6.41 3.07
N VAL A 24 1.66 -7.46 2.83
CA VAL A 24 1.74 -8.74 3.57
C VAL A 24 2.99 -9.57 3.21
N PHE A 25 3.64 -9.23 2.09
CA PHE A 25 4.86 -9.84 1.53
C PHE A 25 5.52 -10.93 2.39
N ALA A 26 5.50 -12.15 1.87
CA ALA A 26 6.09 -13.29 2.55
C ALA A 26 7.62 -13.32 2.33
N GLN A 27 8.37 -13.68 3.38
CA GLN A 27 9.83 -13.84 3.37
C GLN A 27 10.55 -12.68 2.67
N ASN A 28 11.18 -12.95 1.53
CA ASN A 28 12.02 -12.02 0.78
C ASN A 28 11.29 -11.41 -0.44
N ALA A 29 9.95 -11.45 -0.50
CA ALA A 29 9.17 -10.95 -1.62
C ALA A 29 9.46 -9.47 -1.96
N TYR A 30 9.72 -8.64 -0.95
CA TYR A 30 10.12 -7.24 -1.18
C TYR A 30 11.45 -7.14 -1.95
N ALA A 31 12.47 -7.87 -1.51
CA ALA A 31 13.77 -7.89 -2.17
C ALA A 31 13.69 -8.47 -3.59
N GLN A 32 12.91 -9.54 -3.77
CA GLN A 32 12.68 -10.14 -5.09
C GLN A 32 12.01 -9.15 -6.06
N LEU A 33 11.09 -8.31 -5.59
CA LEU A 33 10.47 -7.26 -6.39
C LEU A 33 11.46 -6.20 -6.86
N LEU A 34 12.38 -5.78 -5.99
CA LEU A 34 13.45 -4.84 -6.36
C LEU A 34 14.39 -5.45 -7.40
N VAL A 35 14.80 -6.71 -7.21
CA VAL A 35 15.65 -7.45 -8.16
C VAL A 35 14.95 -7.67 -9.51
N ALA A 36 13.62 -7.84 -9.51
CA ALA A 36 12.82 -8.00 -10.72
C ALA A 36 12.71 -6.71 -11.58
N GLY A 37 13.28 -5.59 -11.14
CA GLY A 37 13.38 -4.38 -11.94
C GLY A 37 12.17 -3.44 -11.84
N THR A 38 11.45 -3.46 -10.72
CA THR A 38 10.52 -2.36 -10.41
C THR A 38 11.29 -1.06 -10.19
N GLU A 39 10.75 0.07 -10.66
CA GLU A 39 11.33 1.39 -10.38
C GLU A 39 11.30 1.70 -8.88
N ARG A 40 10.14 1.45 -8.27
CA ARG A 40 9.88 1.70 -6.86
C ARG A 40 8.68 0.89 -6.40
N VAL A 41 8.67 0.49 -5.14
CA VAL A 41 7.46 0.01 -4.47
C VAL A 41 6.95 1.10 -3.53
N VAL A 42 5.65 1.41 -3.60
CA VAL A 42 4.97 2.34 -2.69
C VAL A 42 3.76 1.66 -2.08
N SER A 43 3.64 1.69 -0.76
CA SER A 43 2.52 1.06 -0.05
C SER A 43 1.76 2.01 0.87
N THR A 44 0.55 1.57 1.24
CA THR A 44 -0.18 2.21 2.33
C THR A 44 0.42 1.87 3.69
N VAL A 45 0.17 2.72 4.68
CA VAL A 45 0.58 2.49 6.09
C VAL A 45 -0.26 1.43 6.82
N SER A 46 -1.03 0.59 6.13
CA SER A 46 -1.85 -0.45 6.77
C SER A 46 -1.03 -1.50 7.52
N ILE A 47 0.24 -1.71 7.14
CA ILE A 47 1.21 -2.56 7.81
C ILE A 47 2.55 -1.79 7.86
N PRO A 48 3.29 -1.77 8.99
CA PRO A 48 4.60 -1.12 9.06
C PRO A 48 5.58 -1.74 8.04
N HIS A 49 6.11 -0.93 7.13
CA HIS A 49 7.03 -1.40 6.10
C HIS A 49 7.86 -0.25 5.51
N PRO A 50 9.12 -0.47 5.07
CA PRO A 50 9.98 0.56 4.49
C PRO A 50 9.44 1.23 3.22
N SER A 51 8.55 0.57 2.47
CA SER A 51 7.95 1.13 1.25
C SER A 51 6.75 2.04 1.51
N ASN A 52 6.34 2.24 2.76
CA ASN A 52 5.17 3.04 3.07
C ASN A 52 5.34 4.48 2.58
N GLY A 53 4.38 4.95 1.80
CA GLY A 53 4.34 6.31 1.27
C GLY A 53 2.93 6.89 1.11
N ILE A 54 1.90 6.11 1.43
CA ILE A 54 0.50 6.50 1.31
C ILE A 54 -0.17 6.37 2.68
N SER A 55 -0.60 7.48 3.27
CA SER A 55 -1.29 7.46 4.55
C SER A 55 -2.75 7.02 4.38
N LEU A 56 -3.25 6.20 5.32
CA LEU A 56 -4.67 5.86 5.43
C LEU A 56 -5.39 6.68 6.50
N ALA A 57 -4.67 7.50 7.28
CA ALA A 57 -5.21 8.14 8.48
C ALA A 57 -6.47 8.99 8.20
N GLY A 58 -6.45 9.81 7.15
CA GLY A 58 -7.60 10.64 6.79
C GLY A 58 -8.82 9.81 6.39
N LEU A 59 -8.64 8.80 5.53
CA LEU A 59 -9.71 7.92 5.08
C LEU A 59 -10.32 7.11 6.23
N LEU A 60 -9.48 6.62 7.15
CA LEU A 60 -9.94 5.88 8.32
C LEU A 60 -10.68 6.80 9.30
N ALA A 61 -10.20 8.03 9.51
CA ALA A 61 -10.88 9.00 10.36
C ALA A 61 -12.27 9.35 9.82
N GLU A 62 -12.38 9.62 8.51
CA GLU A 62 -13.65 9.89 7.84
C GLU A 62 -14.60 8.69 7.91
N GLY A 63 -14.12 7.50 7.54
CA GLY A 63 -14.92 6.27 7.61
C GLY A 63 -15.39 5.96 9.02
N SER A 64 -14.54 6.21 10.04
CA SER A 64 -14.93 6.07 11.45
C SER A 64 -15.97 7.10 11.85
N ALA A 65 -15.82 8.36 11.43
CA ALA A 65 -16.80 9.41 11.72
C ALA A 65 -18.17 9.10 11.10
N VAL A 66 -18.21 8.50 9.90
CA VAL A 66 -19.46 8.02 9.28
C VAL A 66 -20.03 6.84 10.08
N LEU A 67 -19.20 5.83 10.40
CA LEU A 67 -19.63 4.64 11.12
C LEU A 67 -20.16 4.96 12.53
N PHE A 68 -19.49 5.86 13.24
CA PHE A 68 -19.83 6.28 14.60
C PHE A 68 -20.69 7.56 14.65
N GLY A 69 -21.01 8.19 13.51
CA GLY A 69 -21.85 9.38 13.40
C GLY A 69 -23.31 9.16 13.80
N SER A 70 -23.70 7.90 14.04
CA SER A 70 -24.94 7.48 14.70
C SER A 70 -24.79 7.23 16.21
N ALA A 71 -23.58 7.36 16.78
CA ALA A 71 -23.28 7.20 18.19
C ALA A 71 -22.87 8.56 18.80
N LYS A 72 -23.84 9.46 18.95
CA LYS A 72 -23.71 10.55 19.93
C LYS A 72 -23.77 9.92 21.34
N SER A 73 -22.64 9.50 21.89
CA SER A 73 -22.57 9.27 23.33
C SER A 73 -22.37 10.61 24.02
N LYS A 74 -23.39 10.99 24.80
CA LYS A 74 -23.32 12.04 25.81
C LYS A 74 -22.07 11.83 26.66
N GLU A 75 -21.27 12.87 26.79
CA GLU A 75 -20.73 13.30 28.09
C GLU A 75 -20.06 14.66 27.91
N ARG A 76 -20.81 15.70 28.26
CA ARG A 76 -20.28 16.99 28.65
C ARG A 76 -20.86 17.24 30.04
N LEU A 77 -20.07 16.90 31.07
CA LEU A 77 -20.22 17.46 32.41
C LEU A 77 -19.47 18.79 32.44
#